data_AF-A0A3Q0CJX3-F1
#
_entry.id   AF-A0A3Q0CJX3-F1
#
_cell.length_a   1.000
_cell.length_b   1.000
_cell.length_c   1.000
_cell.angle_alpha   90.00
_cell.angle_beta   90.00
_cell.angle_gamma   90.00
#
_symmetry.space_group_name_H-M   'P 1'
#
loop_
_entity.id
_entity.type
_entity.pdbx_description
1 polymer ?
#
loop_
_entity_poly.entity_id
_entity_poly.type
_entity_poly.pdbx_seq_one_letter_code
_entity_poly.pdbx_strand_id
1 'polypeptide(L)'
;MLTDLNTYLNKAIPDTRLTIKKYLDVKFEYLSYCLKVKEMDDEEYSCIALGEPLYRVSTGNYEYRLILRCRQEARARFSQMRKDVLEKMELLDQKHVQDIVFQLQRFVSTMSKYYNDCYAVLRDADVFPIEVDLAHTTLAYGPNQCGFTDGEDEDEDEEDGAAREVSKDARGAAGPMDKGGSWCDS
;
A
#
# COMPACT_ATOMS: atom_id res chain seq x y z
N MET A 1 -4.42 -20.17 16.79
CA MET A 1 -4.20 -18.70 16.82
C MET A 1 -3.62 -18.23 15.49
N LEU A 2 -2.42 -18.67 15.12
CA LEU A 2 -1.85 -18.41 13.79
C LEU A 2 -2.45 -19.26 12.66
N THR A 3 -2.98 -20.43 12.98
CA THR A 3 -3.53 -21.40 12.00
C THR A 3 -4.73 -20.86 11.22
N ASP A 4 -5.61 -20.12 11.89
CA ASP A 4 -6.86 -19.62 11.29
C ASP A 4 -6.57 -18.41 10.40
N LEU A 5 -5.69 -17.51 10.86
CA LEU A 5 -5.17 -16.41 10.04
C LEU A 5 -4.36 -16.92 8.85
N ASN A 6 -3.53 -17.94 9.05
CA ASN A 6 -2.77 -18.59 8.00
C ASN A 6 -3.72 -19.22 6.96
N THR A 7 -4.81 -19.84 7.40
CA THR A 7 -5.84 -20.39 6.50
C THR A 7 -6.53 -19.28 5.70
N TYR A 8 -6.87 -18.15 6.34
CA TYR A 8 -7.45 -17.01 5.64
C TYR A 8 -6.48 -16.46 4.56
N LEU A 9 -5.22 -16.23 4.93
CA LEU A 9 -4.22 -15.62 4.06
C LEU A 9 -3.78 -16.55 2.91
N ASN A 10 -3.55 -17.83 3.21
CA ASN A 10 -2.97 -18.79 2.25
C ASN A 10 -4.00 -19.64 1.51
N LYS A 11 -5.28 -19.64 1.91
CA LYS A 11 -6.34 -20.39 1.21
C LYS A 11 -7.49 -19.50 0.76
N ALA A 12 -8.11 -18.74 1.66
CA ALA A 12 -9.32 -17.99 1.33
C ALA A 12 -9.05 -16.86 0.31
N ILE A 13 -8.03 -16.02 0.55
CA ILE A 13 -7.64 -14.94 -0.38
C ILE A 13 -7.25 -15.48 -1.77
N PRO A 14 -6.35 -16.49 -1.90
CA PRO A 14 -5.98 -16.99 -3.22
C PRO A 14 -7.13 -17.68 -3.97
N ASP A 15 -8.06 -18.36 -3.29
CA ASP A 15 -9.25 -18.92 -3.95
C ASP A 15 -10.16 -17.84 -4.55
N THR A 16 -10.39 -16.77 -3.78
CA THR A 16 -11.16 -15.63 -4.27
C THR A 16 -10.45 -14.95 -5.44
N ARG A 17 -9.13 -14.74 -5.36
CA ARG A 17 -8.32 -14.20 -6.48
C ARG A 17 -8.40 -15.09 -7.72
N LEU A 18 -8.36 -16.41 -7.57
CA LEU A 18 -8.50 -17.34 -8.69
C LEU A 18 -9.89 -17.20 -9.34
N THR A 19 -10.93 -17.03 -8.53
CA THR A 19 -12.30 -16.85 -9.03
C THR A 19 -12.44 -15.54 -9.80
N ILE A 20 -11.84 -14.44 -9.30
CA ILE A 20 -11.79 -13.17 -10.03
C ILE A 20 -11.09 -13.35 -11.38
N LYS A 21 -9.95 -14.05 -11.44
CA LYS A 21 -9.25 -14.28 -12.71
C LYS A 21 -10.15 -14.98 -13.74
N LYS A 22 -10.83 -16.06 -13.34
CA LYS A 22 -11.79 -16.75 -14.21
C LYS A 22 -12.92 -15.83 -14.69
N TYR A 23 -13.41 -14.95 -13.80
CA TYR A 23 -14.41 -13.94 -14.18
C TYR A 23 -13.88 -12.93 -15.19
N LEU A 24 -12.63 -12.48 -15.05
CA LEU A 24 -12.02 -11.55 -15.99
C LEU A 24 -11.90 -12.19 -17.38
N ASP A 25 -11.55 -13.47 -17.48
CA ASP A 25 -11.48 -14.18 -18.75
C ASP A 25 -12.86 -14.26 -19.42
N VAL A 26 -13.90 -14.63 -18.67
CA VAL A 26 -15.28 -14.69 -19.17
C VAL A 26 -15.81 -13.30 -19.56
N LYS A 27 -15.46 -12.26 -18.79
CA LYS A 27 -15.80 -10.87 -19.10
C LYS A 27 -15.13 -10.42 -20.39
N PHE A 28 -13.84 -10.75 -20.56
CA PHE A 28 -13.10 -10.43 -21.77
C PHE A 28 -13.71 -11.12 -22.99
N GLU A 29 -14.04 -12.41 -22.87
CA GLU A 29 -14.74 -13.15 -23.93
C GLU A 29 -16.06 -12.47 -24.32
N TYR A 30 -16.93 -12.14 -23.36
CA TYR A 30 -18.19 -11.46 -23.65
C TYR A 30 -17.99 -10.08 -24.30
N LEU A 31 -17.02 -9.29 -23.83
CA LEU A 31 -16.73 -7.96 -24.38
C LEU A 31 -16.15 -8.05 -25.79
N SER A 32 -15.34 -9.07 -26.08
CA SER A 32 -14.82 -9.30 -27.43
C SER A 32 -15.93 -9.54 -28.44
N TYR A 33 -16.96 -10.32 -28.08
CA TYR A 33 -18.15 -10.48 -28.93
C TYR A 33 -18.94 -9.19 -29.09
N CYS A 34 -19.07 -8.37 -28.03
CA CYS A 34 -19.74 -7.07 -28.14
C CYS A 34 -19.01 -6.13 -29.10
N LEU A 35 -17.67 -6.12 -29.04
CA LEU A 35 -16.85 -5.32 -29.93
C LEU A 35 -16.97 -5.81 -31.38
N LYS A 36 -16.90 -7.13 -31.60
CA LYS A 36 -17.03 -7.72 -32.95
C LYS A 36 -18.38 -7.42 -33.60
N VAL A 37 -19.48 -7.48 -32.83
CA VAL A 37 -20.81 -7.09 -33.34
C VAL A 37 -20.82 -5.62 -33.74
N LYS A 38 -20.25 -4.75 -32.90
CA LYS A 38 -20.19 -3.31 -33.19
C LYS A 38 -19.37 -3.02 -34.45
N GLU A 39 -18.21 -3.65 -34.61
CA GLU A 39 -17.39 -3.53 -35.82
C GLU A 39 -18.19 -3.92 -37.07
N MET A 40 -18.95 -5.02 -37.02
CA MET A 40 -19.77 -5.47 -38.13
C MET A 40 -20.96 -4.53 -38.43
N ASP A 41 -21.57 -3.94 -37.40
CA ASP A 41 -22.63 -2.95 -37.54
C ASP A 41 -22.08 -1.64 -38.15
N ASP A 42 -20.89 -1.21 -37.74
CA ASP A 42 -20.21 -0.01 -38.24
C ASP A 42 -19.80 -0.18 -39.72
N GLU A 43 -19.30 -1.37 -40.11
CA GLU A 43 -19.03 -1.72 -41.51
C GLU A 43 -20.31 -1.67 -42.36
N GLU A 44 -21.41 -2.28 -41.91
CA GLU A 44 -22.69 -2.27 -42.64
C GLU A 44 -23.20 -0.84 -42.82
N TYR A 45 -23.13 -0.02 -41.78
CA TYR A 45 -23.52 1.38 -41.85
C TYR A 45 -22.69 2.16 -42.88
N SER A 46 -21.37 1.92 -42.92
CA SER A 46 -20.48 2.59 -43.88
C SER A 46 -20.79 2.22 -45.34
N CYS A 47 -21.09 0.95 -45.64
CA CYS A 47 -21.45 0.51 -46.98
C CYS A 47 -22.82 1.06 -47.41
N ILE A 48 -23.79 1.11 -46.49
CA ILE A 48 -25.10 1.73 -46.76
C ILE A 48 -24.95 3.21 -47.09
N ALA A 49 -24.07 3.94 -46.38
CA ALA A 49 -23.81 5.35 -46.65
C ALA A 49 -23.17 5.60 -48.03
N LEU A 50 -22.36 4.64 -48.52
CA LEU A 50 -21.78 4.67 -49.86
C LEU A 50 -22.75 4.19 -50.97
N GLY A 51 -23.90 3.61 -50.60
CA GLY A 51 -24.86 3.02 -51.54
C GLY A 51 -24.39 1.68 -52.14
N GLU A 52 -23.37 1.05 -51.54
CA GLU A 52 -22.81 -0.22 -52.04
C GLU A 52 -23.38 -1.43 -51.27
N PRO A 53 -23.85 -2.47 -51.97
CA PRO A 53 -24.36 -3.67 -51.31
C PRO A 53 -23.21 -4.51 -50.73
N LEU A 54 -23.32 -4.89 -49.45
CA LEU A 54 -22.31 -5.73 -48.80
C LEU A 54 -22.43 -7.20 -49.23
N TYR A 55 -21.34 -7.77 -49.74
CA TYR A 55 -21.31 -9.15 -50.24
C TYR A 55 -21.65 -10.20 -49.16
N ARG A 56 -21.19 -9.99 -47.92
CA ARG A 56 -21.50 -10.83 -46.76
C ARG A 56 -23.02 -10.93 -46.51
N VAL A 57 -23.72 -9.81 -46.63
CA VAL A 57 -25.18 -9.73 -46.44
C VAL A 57 -25.90 -10.41 -47.60
N SER A 58 -25.41 -10.21 -48.82
CA SER A 58 -25.95 -10.83 -50.04
C SER A 58 -25.89 -12.36 -50.01
N THR A 59 -24.95 -12.93 -49.27
CA THR A 59 -24.75 -14.38 -49.11
C THR A 59 -25.44 -14.94 -47.84
N GLY A 60 -26.26 -14.14 -47.14
CA GLY A 60 -27.07 -14.59 -45.99
C GLY A 60 -26.50 -14.31 -44.59
N ASN A 61 -25.39 -13.56 -44.49
CA ASN A 61 -24.81 -13.02 -43.25
C ASN A 61 -24.64 -14.03 -42.09
N TYR A 62 -24.13 -15.23 -42.40
CA TYR A 62 -24.00 -16.32 -41.43
C TYR A 62 -23.05 -16.00 -40.27
N GLU A 63 -21.96 -15.27 -40.55
CA GLU A 63 -20.98 -14.88 -39.53
C GLU A 63 -21.62 -13.98 -38.46
N TYR A 64 -22.37 -12.95 -38.87
CA TYR A 64 -23.07 -12.06 -37.95
C TYR A 64 -24.04 -12.82 -37.05
N ARG A 65 -24.84 -13.72 -37.66
CA ARG A 65 -25.76 -14.57 -36.92
C ARG A 65 -25.08 -15.50 -35.92
N LEU A 66 -23.92 -16.05 -36.27
CA LEU A 66 -23.13 -16.89 -35.38
C LEU A 66 -22.61 -16.07 -34.19
N ILE A 67 -22.01 -14.92 -34.47
CA ILE A 67 -21.48 -14.02 -33.43
C ILE A 67 -22.58 -13.55 -32.48
N LEU A 68 -23.79 -13.24 -32.98
CA LEU A 68 -24.93 -12.88 -32.14
C LEU A 68 -25.32 -14.02 -31.16
N ARG A 69 -25.30 -15.27 -31.61
CA ARG A 69 -25.55 -16.44 -30.75
C ARG A 69 -24.45 -16.59 -29.71
N CYS A 70 -23.18 -16.58 -30.13
CA CYS A 70 -22.03 -16.66 -29.22
C CYS A 70 -22.06 -15.55 -28.17
N ARG A 71 -22.46 -14.32 -28.55
CA ARG A 71 -22.64 -13.19 -27.63
C ARG A 71 -23.70 -13.46 -26.57
N GLN A 72 -24.84 -14.03 -26.94
CA GLN A 72 -25.91 -14.36 -26.00
C GLN A 72 -25.47 -15.43 -25.00
N GLU A 73 -24.79 -16.48 -25.48
CA GLU A 73 -24.23 -17.53 -24.62
C GLU A 73 -23.15 -16.98 -23.69
N ALA A 74 -22.25 -16.15 -24.19
CA ALA A 74 -21.23 -15.47 -23.39
C ALA A 74 -21.85 -14.50 -22.37
N ARG A 75 -22.94 -13.79 -22.72
CA ARG A 75 -23.68 -12.92 -21.80
C ARG A 75 -24.26 -13.69 -20.62
N ALA A 76 -24.83 -14.87 -20.88
CA ALA A 76 -25.37 -15.73 -19.83
C ALA A 76 -24.27 -16.20 -18.88
N ARG A 77 -23.15 -16.71 -19.43
CA ARG A 77 -21.97 -17.11 -18.65
C ARG A 77 -21.38 -15.96 -17.83
N PHE A 78 -21.26 -14.78 -18.43
CA PHE A 78 -20.78 -13.56 -17.76
C PHE A 78 -21.71 -13.15 -16.61
N SER A 79 -23.02 -13.13 -16.84
CA SER A 79 -23.98 -12.74 -15.81
C SER A 79 -23.98 -13.71 -14.63
N GLN A 80 -23.81 -15.01 -14.87
CA GLN A 80 -23.71 -16.00 -13.81
C GLN A 80 -22.42 -15.80 -13.00
N MET A 81 -21.26 -15.79 -13.67
CA MET A 81 -19.97 -15.62 -13.01
C MET A 81 -19.85 -14.29 -12.26
N ARG A 82 -20.51 -13.23 -12.75
CA ARG A 82 -20.59 -11.94 -12.04
C ARG A 82 -21.30 -12.06 -10.70
N LYS A 83 -22.42 -12.81 -10.62
CA LYS A 83 -23.13 -13.06 -9.37
C LYS A 83 -22.26 -13.86 -8.41
N ASP A 84 -21.65 -14.94 -8.91
CA ASP A 84 -20.79 -15.81 -8.11
C ASP A 84 -19.59 -15.04 -7.49
N VAL A 85 -18.96 -14.14 -8.24
CA VAL A 85 -17.86 -13.31 -7.72
C VAL A 85 -18.34 -12.34 -6.65
N LEU A 86 -19.51 -11.70 -6.84
CA LEU A 86 -20.05 -10.76 -5.86
C LEU A 86 -20.35 -11.45 -4.55
N GLU A 87 -21.01 -12.61 -4.59
CA GLU A 87 -21.31 -13.41 -3.40
C GLU A 87 -20.02 -13.88 -2.71
N LYS A 88 -19.02 -14.35 -3.46
CA LYS A 88 -17.71 -14.73 -2.88
C LYS A 88 -16.98 -13.56 -2.23
N MET A 89 -17.05 -12.37 -2.80
CA MET A 89 -16.46 -11.17 -2.22
C MET A 89 -17.12 -10.79 -0.91
N GLU A 90 -18.45 -10.83 -0.87
CA GLU A 90 -19.22 -10.54 0.33
C GLU A 90 -18.91 -11.54 1.45
N LEU A 91 -18.89 -12.84 1.15
CA LEU A 91 -18.53 -13.87 2.12
C LEU A 91 -17.10 -13.73 2.64
N LEU A 92 -16.15 -13.34 1.78
CA LEU A 92 -14.77 -13.10 2.19
C LEU A 92 -14.66 -11.91 3.15
N ASP A 93 -15.42 -10.83 2.90
CA ASP A 93 -15.43 -9.64 3.73
C ASP A 93 -16.10 -9.90 5.09
N GLN A 94 -17.24 -10.60 5.10
CA GLN A 94 -17.89 -11.02 6.34
C GLN A 94 -16.94 -11.88 7.21
N LYS A 95 -16.23 -12.82 6.59
CA LYS A 95 -15.24 -13.65 7.28
C LYS A 95 -14.06 -12.82 7.80
N HIS A 96 -13.54 -11.90 6.98
CA HIS A 96 -12.42 -11.02 7.34
C HIS A 96 -12.70 -10.26 8.64
N VAL A 97 -13.86 -9.61 8.73
CA VAL A 97 -14.26 -8.83 9.90
C VAL A 97 -14.38 -9.72 11.13
N GLN A 98 -15.05 -10.87 11.00
CA GLN A 98 -15.24 -11.81 12.10
C GLN A 98 -13.90 -12.37 12.62
N ASP A 99 -13.04 -12.85 11.72
CA ASP A 99 -11.77 -13.48 12.08
C ASP A 99 -10.82 -12.49 12.76
N ILE A 100 -10.75 -11.24 12.27
CA ILE A 100 -9.89 -10.20 12.87
C ILE A 100 -10.36 -9.81 14.26
N VAL A 101 -11.65 -9.49 14.41
CA VAL A 101 -12.21 -9.07 15.70
C VAL A 101 -12.00 -10.18 16.73
N PHE A 102 -12.27 -11.43 16.35
CA PHE A 102 -12.08 -12.57 17.22
C PHE A 102 -10.62 -12.77 17.64
N GLN A 103 -9.67 -12.63 16.70
CA GLN A 103 -8.25 -12.75 17.01
C GLN A 103 -7.76 -11.63 17.93
N LEU A 104 -8.17 -10.38 17.69
CA LEU A 104 -7.81 -9.24 18.56
C LEU A 104 -8.38 -9.39 19.97
N GLN A 105 -9.68 -9.72 20.10
CA GLN A 105 -10.31 -9.91 21.40
C GLN A 105 -9.60 -11.02 22.20
N ARG A 106 -9.26 -12.12 21.54
CA ARG A 106 -8.55 -13.24 22.16
C ARG A 106 -7.12 -12.86 22.55
N PHE A 107 -6.42 -12.11 21.71
CA PHE A 107 -5.07 -11.63 21.99
C PHE A 107 -5.04 -10.72 23.22
N VAL A 108 -5.91 -9.70 23.28
CA VAL A 108 -6.02 -8.80 24.42
C VAL A 108 -6.41 -9.56 25.70
N SER A 109 -7.35 -10.51 25.60
CA SER A 109 -7.75 -11.34 26.74
C SER A 109 -6.60 -12.19 27.27
N THR A 110 -5.77 -12.75 26.38
CA THR A 110 -4.62 -13.58 26.76
C THR A 110 -3.50 -12.73 27.34
N MET A 111 -3.25 -11.56 26.77
CA MET A 111 -2.25 -10.62 27.25
C MET A 111 -2.63 -10.05 28.62
N SER A 112 -3.91 -9.72 28.84
CA SER A 112 -4.41 -9.32 30.16
C SER A 112 -4.26 -10.43 31.20
N LYS A 113 -4.55 -11.69 30.84
CA LYS A 113 -4.29 -12.84 31.72
C LYS A 113 -2.81 -12.97 32.05
N TYR A 114 -1.94 -12.92 31.06
CA TYR A 114 -0.49 -12.98 31.24
C TYR A 114 0.02 -11.87 32.19
N TYR A 115 -0.44 -10.63 32.02
CA TYR A 115 -0.07 -9.53 32.92
C TYR A 115 -0.58 -9.75 34.36
N ASN A 116 -1.80 -10.23 34.53
CA ASN A 116 -2.34 -10.54 35.85
C ASN A 116 -1.57 -11.70 36.51
N ASP A 117 -1.20 -12.72 35.74
CA ASP A 117 -0.41 -13.86 36.22
C ASP A 117 1.00 -13.40 36.63
N CYS A 118 1.67 -12.58 35.82
CA CYS A 118 2.95 -11.97 36.18
C CYS A 118 2.82 -11.08 37.43
N TYR A 119 1.77 -10.27 37.53
CA TYR A 119 1.55 -9.41 38.69
C TYR A 119 1.30 -10.21 39.97
N ALA A 120 0.56 -11.32 39.90
CA ALA A 120 0.36 -12.21 41.04
C ALA A 120 1.70 -12.80 41.52
N VAL A 121 2.53 -13.30 40.60
CA VAL A 121 3.86 -13.84 40.94
C VAL A 121 4.80 -12.75 41.48
N LEU A 122 4.80 -11.55 40.89
CA LEU A 122 5.61 -10.42 41.38
C LEU A 122 5.11 -9.84 42.70
N ARG A 123 3.84 -10.03 43.06
CA ARG A 123 3.30 -9.58 44.34
C ARG A 123 3.68 -10.54 45.47
N ASP A 124 3.70 -11.84 45.20
CA ASP A 124 4.10 -12.87 46.16
C ASP A 124 5.62 -12.95 46.33
N ALA A 125 6.36 -12.69 45.25
CA ALA A 125 7.79 -12.48 45.33
C ALA A 125 8.02 -11.06 45.88
N ASP A 126 8.47 -10.93 47.13
CA ASP A 126 8.83 -9.66 47.78
C ASP A 126 10.06 -9.02 47.12
N VAL A 127 9.91 -8.65 45.84
CA VAL A 127 10.94 -8.07 44.98
C VAL A 127 10.78 -6.56 45.06
N PHE A 128 11.01 -5.99 46.25
CA PHE A 128 11.76 -4.76 46.52
C PHE A 128 11.59 -4.28 47.99
N PRO A 129 12.61 -3.60 48.57
CA PRO A 129 13.51 -2.70 47.87
C PRO A 129 14.81 -3.37 47.41
N ILE A 130 15.10 -3.48 46.10
CA ILE A 130 16.49 -3.29 45.65
C ILE A 130 16.77 -1.85 46.02
N GLU A 131 17.36 -1.70 47.18
CA GLU A 131 18.12 -0.52 47.51
C GLU A 131 19.16 -0.40 46.40
N VAL A 132 18.85 0.41 45.38
CA VAL A 132 19.90 1.03 44.61
C VAL A 132 20.55 1.96 45.62
N ASP A 133 21.57 1.45 46.30
CA ASP A 133 22.33 2.22 47.26
C ASP A 133 23.05 3.34 46.50
N LEU A 134 22.34 4.46 46.37
CA LEU A 134 22.85 5.66 45.73
C LEU A 134 24.14 6.12 46.44
N ALA A 135 24.32 5.81 47.73
CA ALA A 135 25.51 6.20 48.48
C ALA A 135 26.79 5.56 47.93
N HIS A 136 26.73 4.33 47.40
CA HIS A 136 27.91 3.66 46.84
C HIS A 136 28.27 4.13 45.43
N THR A 137 27.32 4.69 44.68
CA THR A 137 27.56 5.12 43.28
C THR A 137 27.88 6.62 43.16
N THR A 138 27.35 7.49 44.04
CA THR A 138 27.65 8.94 43.99
C THR A 138 28.83 9.39 44.86
N LEU A 139 29.31 8.57 45.80
CA LEU A 139 30.46 8.92 46.67
C LEU A 139 31.82 8.38 46.18
N ALA A 140 31.86 7.72 45.02
CA ALA A 140 33.10 7.29 44.37
C ALA A 140 33.89 8.43 43.68
N TYR A 141 33.47 9.69 43.84
CA TYR A 141 34.34 10.86 43.70
C TYR A 141 34.82 11.25 45.09
N GLY A 142 35.90 10.62 45.56
CA GLY A 142 36.46 10.89 46.88
C GLY A 142 37.03 12.32 47.01
N PRO A 143 37.05 12.91 48.22
CA PRO A 143 37.47 14.29 48.47
C PRO A 143 38.99 14.51 48.50
N ASN A 144 39.79 13.65 47.88
CA ASN A 144 41.26 13.75 47.87
C ASN A 144 41.83 14.02 46.46
N GLN A 145 41.34 15.06 45.81
CA GLN A 145 42.12 15.78 44.81
C GLN A 145 42.21 17.25 45.22
N CYS A 146 42.98 17.49 46.27
CA CYS A 146 43.47 18.81 46.62
C CYS A 146 44.65 19.15 45.68
N GLY A 147 44.56 20.31 45.03
CA GLY A 147 45.64 20.83 44.20
C GLY A 147 45.23 22.11 43.48
N PHE A 148 44.79 23.11 44.23
CA PHE A 148 44.76 24.49 43.76
C PHE A 148 46.20 24.91 43.41
N THR A 149 46.45 25.27 42.17
CA THR A 149 47.43 26.30 41.80
C THR A 149 46.78 27.16 40.73
N ASP A 150 46.19 28.25 41.20
CA ASP A 150 45.84 29.43 40.42
C ASP A 150 47.13 30.23 40.22
N GLY A 151 47.38 30.71 39.01
CA GLY A 151 48.65 31.34 38.62
C GLY A 151 48.66 31.62 37.13
N GLU A 152 47.94 32.67 36.76
CA GLU A 152 47.97 33.34 35.46
C GLU A 152 49.37 33.89 35.12
N ASP A 153 49.56 34.07 33.80
CA ASP A 153 50.49 34.96 33.11
C ASP A 153 52.00 34.61 33.08
N GLU A 154 52.53 34.33 31.89
CA GLU A 154 53.19 35.38 31.08
C GLU A 154 53.62 34.81 29.71
N ASP A 155 53.35 35.63 28.70
CA ASP A 155 53.64 35.50 27.28
C ASP A 155 55.15 35.34 26.98
N GLU A 156 55.48 34.77 25.81
CA GLU A 156 56.46 35.40 24.91
C GLU A 156 56.40 34.79 23.50
N ASP A 157 56.53 35.71 22.55
CA ASP A 157 56.05 35.76 21.19
C ASP A 157 56.96 35.13 20.10
N GLU A 158 56.45 35.29 18.87
CA GLU A 158 57.14 35.49 17.57
C GLU A 158 57.21 34.28 16.64
N GLU A 159 56.33 34.21 15.62
CA GLU A 159 56.39 34.88 14.28
C GLU A 159 57.27 34.07 13.30
N ASP A 160 56.99 33.90 12.01
CA ASP A 160 56.01 34.38 11.04
C ASP A 160 56.24 33.52 9.75
N GLY A 161 55.36 33.57 8.75
CA GLY A 161 55.80 33.25 7.38
C GLY A 161 54.83 32.54 6.42
N ALA A 162 53.69 33.19 6.16
CA ALA A 162 53.06 33.39 4.84
C ALA A 162 53.01 32.27 3.76
N ALA A 163 51.77 31.98 3.32
CA ALA A 163 51.22 32.34 1.99
C ALA A 163 50.39 31.23 1.34
N ARG A 164 49.07 31.45 1.20
CA ARG A 164 48.44 31.95 -0.05
C ARG A 164 46.91 31.72 -0.04
N GLU A 165 46.22 32.83 -0.30
CA GLU A 165 44.76 33.02 -0.46
C GLU A 165 44.13 32.18 -1.60
N VAL A 166 42.80 32.01 -1.68
CA VAL A 166 41.79 32.95 -2.26
C VAL A 166 40.40 32.55 -1.68
N SER A 167 39.75 33.33 -0.79
CA SER A 167 38.81 34.46 -1.00
C SER A 167 37.57 34.13 -1.88
N LYS A 168 36.34 34.07 -1.30
CA LYS A 168 35.32 35.16 -1.17
C LYS A 168 34.74 35.59 -2.54
N ASP A 169 33.48 35.93 -2.76
CA ASP A 169 32.31 36.40 -1.98
C ASP A 169 31.10 36.33 -2.97
N ALA A 170 29.89 35.93 -2.58
CA ALA A 170 28.83 36.68 -1.91
C ALA A 170 27.97 37.61 -2.80
N ARG A 171 26.67 37.65 -2.42
CA ARG A 171 25.57 38.60 -2.76
C ARG A 171 24.75 38.20 -3.99
N GLY A 172 23.45 37.88 -3.88
CA GLY A 172 22.38 38.70 -3.27
C GLY A 172 21.94 39.73 -4.33
N ALA A 173 20.68 39.96 -4.69
CA ALA A 173 19.38 39.63 -4.12
C ALA A 173 18.29 39.94 -5.19
N ALA A 174 17.06 39.54 -4.88
CA ALA A 174 15.80 40.22 -5.22
C ALA A 174 15.31 40.30 -6.70
N GLY A 175 14.24 39.53 -6.96
CA GLY A 175 12.94 40.13 -7.28
C GLY A 175 12.51 40.25 -8.75
N PRO A 176 11.19 40.34 -9.02
CA PRO A 176 10.52 39.60 -10.10
C PRO A 176 9.79 40.48 -11.14
N MET A 177 9.30 39.85 -12.23
CA MET A 177 8.19 40.21 -13.18
C MET A 177 8.55 39.71 -14.60
N ASP A 178 7.68 39.29 -15.51
CA ASP A 178 6.25 38.99 -15.58
C ASP A 178 5.98 38.37 -16.99
N LYS A 179 4.81 37.71 -17.14
CA LYS A 179 4.03 37.40 -18.36
C LYS A 179 4.40 36.23 -19.28
N GLY A 180 3.45 35.28 -19.31
CA GLY A 180 2.58 35.16 -20.49
C GLY A 180 2.46 33.74 -21.07
N GLY A 181 1.28 33.12 -20.89
CA GLY A 181 0.94 31.89 -21.62
C GLY A 181 -0.26 31.13 -21.04
N SER A 182 -1.45 31.73 -21.07
CA SER A 182 -2.73 31.00 -21.01
C SER A 182 -2.89 30.18 -22.30
N TRP A 183 -3.72 29.13 -22.29
CA TRP A 183 -4.92 28.97 -23.14
C TRP A 183 -5.65 27.66 -22.76
N CYS A 184 -6.98 27.75 -22.78
CA CYS A 184 -7.95 26.84 -22.18
C CYS A 184 -8.36 25.66 -23.08
N ASP A 185 -9.06 24.73 -22.42
CA ASP A 185 -10.17 23.85 -22.85
C ASP A 185 -10.55 23.69 -24.34
N SER A 186 -10.78 22.42 -24.69
CA SER A 186 -11.90 21.95 -25.53
C SER A 186 -12.28 20.53 -25.11
#